data_AF-A0A7U9QUQ8-F1
#
_entry.id   AF-A0A7U9QUQ8-F1
#
_cell.length_a   1.000
_cell.length_b   1.000
_cell.length_c   1.000
_cell.angle_alpha   90.00
_cell.angle_beta   90.00
_cell.angle_gamma   90.00
#
_symmetry.space_group_name_H-M   'P 1'
#
loop_
_entity.id
_entity.type
_entity.pdbx_description
1 polymer ?
#
loop_
_entity_poly.entity_id
_entity_poly.type
_entity_poly.pdbx_seq_one_letter_code
_entity_poly.pdbx_strand_id
1 'polypeptide(L)'
;MTDIKDQWNNYMELGGLVVNGSLTKEMIEKQINAFSSFLSETNSDYYYNATYLPNYIMEFMHFLECFHKKYPITKRMFDIASSYCGVTLIIDQYWQQESVWDGERKKIFVMHRVHPSYERKQVCDNELLVECSVLCDTKRFIYHNKIGIDATGIQQELQNLEEFLNNKLASHKKEK
;
A
#
# COMPACT_ATOMS: atom_id res chain seq x y z
N MET A 1 -13.84 -11.97 2.80
CA MET A 1 -13.06 -10.72 2.69
C MET A 1 -11.79 -11.11 1.94
N THR A 2 -11.51 -10.48 0.80
CA THR A 2 -10.34 -10.79 -0.03
C THR A 2 -9.06 -10.52 0.77
N ASP A 3 -8.03 -11.35 0.61
CA ASP A 3 -6.73 -11.08 1.20
C ASP A 3 -6.21 -9.74 0.69
N ILE A 4 -5.58 -8.94 1.55
CA ILE A 4 -5.19 -7.58 1.16
C ILE A 4 -4.13 -7.58 0.06
N LYS A 5 -3.27 -8.61 0.01
CA LYS A 5 -2.27 -8.72 -1.05
C LYS A 5 -2.94 -9.04 -2.38
N ASP A 6 -3.98 -9.86 -2.38
CA ASP A 6 -4.77 -10.12 -3.59
C ASP A 6 -5.42 -8.83 -4.09
N GLN A 7 -5.96 -8.01 -3.18
CA GLN A 7 -6.49 -6.70 -3.55
C GLN A 7 -5.42 -5.78 -4.18
N TRP A 8 -4.23 -5.70 -3.58
CA TRP A 8 -3.13 -4.91 -4.12
C TRP A 8 -2.58 -5.45 -5.45
N ASN A 9 -2.56 -6.78 -5.62
CA ASN A 9 -2.18 -7.42 -6.87
C ASN A 9 -3.18 -7.08 -7.98
N ASN A 10 -4.49 -7.11 -7.68
CA ASN A 10 -5.52 -6.68 -8.63
C ASN A 10 -5.35 -5.21 -9.03
N TYR A 11 -5.06 -4.31 -8.07
CA TYR A 11 -4.77 -2.91 -8.40
C TYR A 11 -3.51 -2.75 -9.24
N MET A 12 -2.46 -3.54 -9.00
CA MET A 12 -1.26 -3.54 -9.85
C MET A 12 -1.55 -3.97 -11.27
N GLU A 13 -2.30 -5.05 -11.44
CA GLU A 13 -2.67 -5.60 -12.75
C GLU A 13 -3.52 -4.60 -13.53
N LEU A 14 -4.60 -4.10 -12.91
CA LEU A 14 -5.46 -3.09 -13.53
C LEU A 14 -4.70 -1.80 -13.84
N GLY A 15 -3.85 -1.32 -12.92
CA GLY A 15 -3.02 -0.15 -13.16
C GLY A 15 -2.02 -0.33 -14.31
N GLY A 16 -1.50 -1.54 -14.51
CA GLY A 16 -0.69 -1.85 -15.69
C GLY A 16 -1.49 -1.72 -16.99
N LEU A 17 -2.75 -2.17 -17.00
CA LEU A 17 -3.66 -2.02 -18.13
C LEU A 17 -4.07 -0.57 -18.38
N VAL A 18 -4.18 0.25 -17.33
CA VAL A 18 -4.44 1.69 -17.48
C VAL A 18 -3.23 2.38 -18.09
N VAL A 19 -2.03 2.18 -17.53
CA VAL A 19 -0.78 2.81 -17.98
C VAL A 19 -0.43 2.42 -19.42
N ASN A 20 -0.71 1.19 -19.84
CA ASN A 20 -0.47 0.76 -21.22
C ASN A 20 -1.62 1.07 -22.20
N GLY A 21 -2.71 1.69 -21.72
CA GLY A 21 -3.86 2.10 -22.53
C GLY A 21 -4.85 0.98 -22.90
N SER A 22 -4.67 -0.25 -22.39
CA SER A 22 -5.57 -1.38 -22.68
C SER A 22 -6.89 -1.31 -21.90
N LEU A 23 -6.92 -0.61 -20.77
CA LEU A 23 -8.12 -0.38 -19.99
C LEU A 23 -8.43 1.12 -19.99
N THR A 24 -9.49 1.51 -20.70
CA THR A 24 -9.92 2.90 -20.78
C THR A 24 -11.08 3.20 -19.82
N LYS A 25 -11.32 4.49 -19.58
CA LYS A 25 -12.48 4.97 -18.81
C LYS A 25 -13.78 4.40 -19.37
N GLU A 26 -13.97 4.46 -20.69
CA GLU A 26 -15.18 3.98 -21.36
C GLU A 26 -15.37 2.46 -21.17
N MET A 27 -14.28 1.70 -21.15
CA MET A 27 -14.33 0.26 -20.91
C MET A 27 -14.76 -0.07 -19.48
N ILE A 28 -14.29 0.68 -18.49
CA ILE A 28 -14.72 0.51 -17.08
C ILE A 28 -16.18 0.93 -16.92
N GLU A 29 -16.57 2.08 -17.46
CA GLU A 29 -17.95 2.56 -17.45
C GLU A 29 -18.91 1.53 -18.03
N LYS A 30 -18.56 0.97 -19.20
CA LYS A 30 -19.34 -0.07 -19.86
C LYS A 30 -19.49 -1.33 -19.00
N GLN A 31 -18.40 -1.80 -18.37
CA GLN A 31 -18.42 -2.98 -17.51
C GLN A 31 -19.28 -2.79 -16.27
N ILE A 32 -19.14 -1.64 -15.58
CA ILE A 32 -19.94 -1.35 -14.39
C ILE A 32 -21.41 -1.22 -14.74
N ASN A 33 -21.75 -0.51 -15.82
CA ASN A 33 -23.13 -0.39 -16.27
C ASN A 33 -23.75 -1.75 -16.59
N ALA A 34 -23.03 -2.61 -17.33
CA ALA A 34 -23.51 -3.95 -17.67
C ALA A 34 -23.75 -4.82 -16.42
N PHE A 35 -22.83 -4.81 -15.46
CA PHE A 35 -22.96 -5.58 -14.22
C PHE A 35 -24.09 -5.04 -13.33
N SER A 36 -24.19 -3.73 -13.18
CA SER A 36 -25.26 -3.08 -12.42
C SER A 36 -26.65 -3.34 -13.00
N SER A 37 -26.79 -3.34 -14.33
CA SER A 37 -28.05 -3.70 -15.01
C SER A 37 -28.44 -5.14 -14.68
N PHE A 38 -27.51 -6.09 -14.82
CA PHE A 38 -27.74 -7.49 -14.46
C PHE A 38 -28.18 -7.66 -12.99
N LEU A 39 -27.54 -6.93 -12.06
CA LEU A 39 -27.92 -6.97 -10.64
C LEU A 39 -29.33 -6.43 -10.40
N SER A 40 -29.70 -5.33 -11.06
CA SER A 40 -31.03 -4.71 -10.93
C SER A 40 -32.14 -5.59 -11.51
N GLU A 41 -31.86 -6.34 -12.59
CA GLU A 41 -32.78 -7.34 -13.15
C GLU A 41 -32.98 -8.53 -12.21
N THR A 42 -31.92 -8.91 -11.49
CA THR A 42 -31.93 -10.08 -10.59
C THR A 42 -32.57 -9.76 -9.24
N ASN A 43 -32.40 -8.52 -8.74
CA ASN A 43 -33.01 -8.06 -7.50
C ASN A 43 -33.20 -6.53 -7.52
N SER A 44 -34.45 -6.10 -7.38
CA SER A 44 -34.86 -4.70 -7.44
C SER A 44 -34.27 -3.81 -6.35
N ASP A 45 -33.80 -4.39 -5.24
CA ASP A 45 -33.16 -3.66 -4.14
C ASP A 45 -31.75 -3.16 -4.52
N TYR A 46 -31.15 -3.71 -5.58
CA TYR A 46 -29.84 -3.29 -6.09
C TYR A 46 -29.94 -2.21 -7.17
N TYR A 47 -31.04 -1.44 -7.20
CA TYR A 47 -31.20 -0.34 -8.15
C TYR A 47 -29.99 0.60 -8.11
N TYR A 48 -29.25 0.63 -9.21
CA TYR A 48 -27.97 1.30 -9.29
C TYR A 48 -28.13 2.79 -9.60
N ASN A 49 -27.56 3.67 -8.76
CA ASN A 49 -27.56 5.11 -9.00
C ASN A 49 -26.38 5.53 -9.90
N ALA A 50 -26.64 5.66 -11.21
CA ALA A 50 -25.64 6.03 -12.22
C ALA A 50 -25.09 7.47 -12.09
N THR A 51 -25.72 8.34 -11.29
CA THR A 51 -25.42 9.79 -11.26
C THR A 51 -23.99 10.11 -10.84
N TYR A 52 -23.38 9.30 -9.97
CA TYR A 52 -22.06 9.59 -9.40
C TYR A 52 -20.91 8.83 -10.07
N LEU A 53 -21.24 7.86 -10.92
CA LEU A 53 -20.28 6.90 -11.46
C LEU A 53 -19.12 7.55 -12.25
N PRO A 54 -19.36 8.53 -13.15
CA PRO A 54 -18.28 9.07 -13.97
C PRO A 54 -17.15 9.75 -13.15
N ASN A 55 -17.50 10.38 -12.02
CA ASN A 55 -16.52 11.04 -11.16
C ASN A 55 -15.64 10.02 -10.43
N TYR A 56 -16.25 8.97 -9.88
CA TYR A 56 -15.51 7.91 -9.18
C TYR A 56 -14.64 7.08 -10.13
N ILE A 57 -15.01 6.94 -11.40
CA ILE A 57 -14.18 6.21 -12.38
C ILE A 57 -12.91 7.00 -12.71
N MET A 58 -13.00 8.32 -12.90
CA MET A 58 -11.80 9.12 -13.13
C MET A 58 -10.86 9.09 -11.93
N GLU A 59 -11.39 9.23 -10.71
CA GLU A 59 -10.61 9.11 -9.48
C GLU A 59 -9.99 7.71 -9.33
N PHE A 60 -10.73 6.66 -9.67
CA PHE A 60 -10.25 5.29 -9.61
C PHE A 60 -9.14 5.01 -10.64
N MET A 61 -9.31 5.47 -11.88
CA MET A 61 -8.30 5.37 -12.93
C MET A 61 -7.00 6.05 -12.52
N HIS A 62 -7.11 7.29 -12.01
CA HIS A 62 -5.96 8.03 -11.51
C HIS A 62 -5.28 7.31 -10.34
N PHE A 63 -6.07 6.78 -9.40
CA PHE A 63 -5.55 5.95 -8.31
C PHE A 63 -4.79 4.73 -8.84
N LEU A 64 -5.30 4.02 -9.84
CA LEU A 64 -4.63 2.85 -10.42
C LEU A 64 -3.28 3.20 -11.05
N GLU A 65 -3.18 4.33 -11.75
CA GLU A 65 -1.92 4.83 -12.32
C GLU A 65 -0.89 5.11 -11.21
N CYS A 66 -1.29 5.86 -10.19
CA CYS A 66 -0.43 6.20 -9.07
C CYS A 66 -0.02 4.98 -8.25
N PHE A 67 -0.97 4.07 -8.00
CA PHE A 67 -0.72 2.80 -7.32
C PHE A 67 0.30 1.96 -8.09
N HIS A 68 0.13 1.81 -9.40
CA HIS A 68 1.04 1.06 -10.27
C HIS A 68 2.47 1.60 -10.22
N LYS A 69 2.61 2.93 -10.16
CA LYS A 69 3.91 3.60 -10.06
C LYS A 69 4.57 3.38 -8.69
N LYS A 70 3.83 3.54 -7.60
CA LYS A 70 4.39 3.56 -6.24
C LYS A 70 4.54 2.19 -5.60
N TYR A 71 3.61 1.28 -5.82
CA TYR A 71 3.59 -0.01 -5.11
C TYR A 71 4.85 -0.88 -5.30
N PRO A 72 5.55 -0.89 -6.46
CA PRO A 72 6.84 -1.57 -6.57
C PRO A 72 7.90 -1.04 -5.58
N ILE A 73 7.88 0.27 -5.28
CA ILE A 73 8.77 0.90 -4.29
C ILE A 73 8.35 0.47 -2.89
N THR A 74 7.06 0.57 -2.58
CA THR A 74 6.46 0.10 -1.32
C THR A 74 6.84 -1.35 -1.03
N LYS A 75 6.77 -2.23 -2.04
CA LYS A 75 7.13 -3.64 -1.90
C LYS A 75 8.60 -3.83 -1.52
N ARG A 76 9.52 -3.06 -2.11
CA ARG A 76 10.95 -3.11 -1.72
C ARG A 76 11.17 -2.67 -0.27
N MET A 77 10.47 -1.62 0.18
CA MET A 77 10.54 -1.18 1.58
C MET A 77 9.96 -2.23 2.54
N PHE A 78 8.86 -2.88 2.14
CA PHE A 78 8.29 -4.01 2.86
C PHE A 78 9.26 -5.20 2.95
N ASP A 79 9.93 -5.55 1.87
CA ASP A 79 10.93 -6.62 1.86
C ASP A 79 12.07 -6.32 2.86
N ILE A 80 12.57 -5.07 2.90
CA ILE A 80 13.57 -4.63 3.90
C ILE A 80 13.00 -4.81 5.32
N ALA A 81 11.85 -4.19 5.62
CA ALA A 81 11.27 -4.21 6.96
C ALA A 81 10.86 -5.63 7.43
N SER A 82 10.57 -6.55 6.51
CA SER A 82 10.15 -7.93 6.82
C SER A 82 11.25 -8.75 7.51
N SER A 83 12.51 -8.36 7.32
CA SER A 83 13.67 -9.03 7.92
C SER A 83 13.88 -8.69 9.40
N TYR A 84 13.11 -7.74 9.92
CA TYR A 84 13.25 -7.21 11.27
C TYR A 84 11.99 -7.47 12.09
N CYS A 85 12.12 -7.59 13.41
CA CYS A 85 11.00 -7.82 14.33
C CYS A 85 10.63 -6.53 15.07
N GLY A 86 9.35 -6.38 15.41
CA GLY A 86 8.84 -5.25 16.17
C GLY A 86 8.76 -3.99 15.31
N VAL A 87 8.64 -4.14 14.00
CA VAL A 87 8.62 -3.02 13.05
C VAL A 87 7.20 -2.78 12.58
N THR A 88 6.79 -1.52 12.59
CA THR A 88 5.60 -1.04 11.87
C THR A 88 6.07 -0.06 10.81
N LEU A 89 5.78 -0.35 9.54
CA LEU A 89 6.08 0.50 8.40
C LEU A 89 4.77 0.92 7.74
N ILE A 90 4.56 2.22 7.61
CA ILE A 90 3.39 2.85 6.98
C ILE A 90 3.91 3.71 5.82
N ILE A 91 3.30 3.57 4.65
CA ILE A 91 3.64 4.32 3.45
C ILE A 91 2.38 5.00 2.91
N ASP A 92 2.47 6.31 2.67
CA ASP A 92 1.39 7.18 2.18
C ASP A 92 0.10 7.07 3.00
N GLN A 93 0.23 6.75 4.29
CA GLN A 93 -0.87 6.43 5.19
C GLN A 93 -1.90 5.47 4.57
N TYR A 94 -1.45 4.60 3.67
CA TYR A 94 -2.30 3.66 2.95
C TYR A 94 -1.76 2.25 3.12
N TRP A 95 -0.51 2.00 2.75
CA TRP A 95 0.10 0.67 2.89
C TRP A 95 0.73 0.53 4.26
N GLN A 96 0.38 -0.54 4.98
CA GLN A 96 0.96 -0.83 6.28
C GLN A 96 1.51 -2.26 6.33
N GLN A 97 2.71 -2.41 6.89
CA GLN A 97 3.31 -3.68 7.25
C GLN A 97 3.68 -3.67 8.74
N GLU A 98 3.33 -4.75 9.44
CA GLU A 98 3.76 -5.01 10.80
C GLU A 98 4.52 -6.33 10.86
N SER A 99 5.66 -6.33 11.53
CA SER A 99 6.45 -7.54 11.79
C SER A 99 6.56 -7.82 13.27
N VAL A 100 6.26 -9.04 13.67
CA VAL A 100 6.25 -9.48 15.07
C VAL A 100 6.94 -10.83 15.21
N TRP A 101 7.59 -11.07 16.35
CA TRP A 101 8.19 -12.37 16.63
C TRP A 101 7.11 -13.34 17.07
N ASP A 102 6.96 -14.43 16.32
CA ASP A 102 6.15 -15.57 16.70
C ASP A 102 7.00 -16.52 17.56
N GLY A 103 6.77 -16.50 18.87
CA GLY A 103 7.49 -17.32 19.83
C GLY A 103 7.24 -18.83 19.66
N GLU A 104 6.07 -19.22 19.16
CA GLU A 104 5.71 -20.63 18.95
C GLU A 104 6.42 -21.16 17.70
N ARG A 105 6.36 -20.40 16.60
CA ARG A 105 6.96 -20.80 15.32
C ARG A 105 8.43 -20.42 15.18
N LYS A 106 9.00 -19.72 16.17
CA LYS A 106 10.38 -19.21 16.21
C LYS A 106 10.78 -18.48 14.92
N LYS A 107 9.88 -17.63 14.41
CA LYS A 107 10.10 -16.85 13.18
C LYS A 107 9.40 -15.51 13.25
N ILE A 108 9.79 -14.60 12.36
CA ILE A 108 9.08 -13.34 12.16
C ILE A 108 7.79 -13.63 11.39
N PHE A 109 6.68 -13.13 11.91
CA PHE A 109 5.39 -13.10 11.24
C PHE A 109 5.14 -11.67 10.73
N VAL A 110 4.71 -11.56 9.48
CA VAL A 110 4.48 -10.28 8.80
C VAL A 110 3.02 -10.16 8.42
N MET A 111 2.41 -9.04 8.79
CA MET A 111 1.03 -8.70 8.47
C MET A 111 1.01 -7.48 7.56
N HIS A 112 0.20 -7.54 6.51
CA HIS A 112 -0.07 -6.41 5.63
C HIS A 112 -1.49 -5.93 5.86
N ARG A 113 -1.71 -4.62 5.82
CA ARG A 113 -3.02 -3.99 6.02
C ARG A 113 -3.13 -2.68 5.25
N VAL A 114 -4.35 -2.22 5.01
CA VAL A 114 -4.62 -0.81 4.70
C VAL A 114 -4.67 -0.04 6.02
N HIS A 115 -3.97 1.07 6.10
CA HIS A 115 -3.92 1.89 7.31
C HIS A 115 -5.34 2.34 7.72
N PRO A 116 -5.73 2.33 9.00
CA PRO A 116 -7.11 2.61 9.40
C PRO A 116 -7.64 4.01 9.02
N SER A 117 -6.75 5.01 8.96
CA SER A 117 -7.10 6.38 8.56
C SER A 117 -6.95 6.64 7.05
N TYR A 118 -6.86 5.58 6.24
CA TYR A 118 -6.37 5.66 4.85
C TYR A 118 -6.88 6.86 4.06
N GLU A 119 -5.94 7.62 3.51
CA GLU A 119 -6.22 8.70 2.55
C GLU A 119 -5.70 8.29 1.19
N ARG A 120 -6.57 7.73 0.34
CA ARG A 120 -6.19 7.30 -1.03
C ARG A 120 -5.55 8.43 -1.84
N LYS A 121 -5.83 9.68 -1.49
CA LYS A 121 -5.23 10.86 -2.11
C LYS A 121 -3.70 10.89 -1.94
N GLN A 122 -3.16 10.41 -0.81
CA GLN A 122 -1.72 10.37 -0.57
C GLN A 122 -1.00 9.36 -1.48
N VAL A 123 -1.66 8.26 -1.84
CA VAL A 123 -1.15 7.35 -2.88
C VAL A 123 -0.96 8.09 -4.20
N CYS A 124 -1.81 9.07 -4.49
CA CYS A 124 -1.76 9.87 -5.70
C CYS A 124 -0.78 11.06 -5.65
N ASP A 125 -0.19 11.36 -4.48
CA ASP A 125 0.78 12.45 -4.37
C ASP A 125 2.08 12.14 -5.15
N ASN A 126 2.77 13.20 -5.59
CA ASN A 126 4.05 13.06 -6.31
C ASN A 126 5.24 12.71 -5.39
N GLU A 127 5.01 12.67 -4.09
CA GLU A 127 5.98 12.33 -3.07
C GLU A 127 5.56 11.04 -2.36
N LEU A 128 6.52 10.36 -1.74
CA LEU A 128 6.31 9.20 -0.90
C LEU A 128 6.50 9.61 0.57
N LEU A 129 5.49 9.35 1.39
CA LEU A 129 5.55 9.52 2.83
C LEU A 129 5.88 8.18 3.48
N VAL A 130 6.98 8.12 4.22
CA VAL A 130 7.47 6.90 4.88
C VAL A 130 7.48 7.12 6.38
N GLU A 131 6.74 6.29 7.10
CA GLU A 131 6.72 6.26 8.56
C GLU A 131 7.12 4.87 9.04
N CYS A 132 8.27 4.74 9.68
CA CYS A 132 8.73 3.49 10.25
C CYS A 132 8.88 3.64 11.77
N SER A 133 8.39 2.66 12.52
CA SER A 133 8.64 2.58 13.95
C SER A 133 9.15 1.21 14.35
N VAL A 134 10.08 1.21 15.30
CA VAL A 134 10.67 -0.01 15.86
C VAL A 134 10.40 -0.02 17.36
N LEU A 135 9.73 -1.06 17.83
CA LEU A 135 9.55 -1.34 19.25
C LEU A 135 10.69 -2.24 19.73
N CYS A 136 11.51 -1.72 20.62
CA CYS A 136 12.54 -2.49 21.32
C CYS A 136 12.28 -2.43 22.83
N ASP A 137 12.00 -3.58 23.44
CA ASP A 137 11.54 -3.70 24.82
C ASP A 137 10.36 -2.76 25.11
N THR A 138 10.57 -1.68 25.85
CA THR A 138 9.54 -0.67 26.20
C THR A 138 9.70 0.65 25.43
N LYS A 139 10.72 0.79 24.59
CA LYS A 139 11.01 2.03 23.85
C LYS A 139 10.60 1.89 22.39
N ARG A 140 9.96 2.93 21.85
CA ARG A 140 9.62 3.03 20.43
C ARG A 140 10.50 4.08 19.78
N PHE A 141 11.21 3.68 18.73
CA PHE A 141 11.95 4.58 17.86
C PHE A 141 11.12 4.86 16.61
N ILE A 142 11.13 6.11 16.15
CA ILE A 142 10.34 6.54 14.99
C ILE A 142 11.29 7.16 13.97
N TYR A 143 11.09 6.77 12.73
CA TYR A 143 11.68 7.33 11.52
C TYR A 143 10.52 7.83 10.65
N HIS A 144 10.64 9.06 10.18
CA HIS A 144 9.63 9.70 9.35
C HIS A 144 10.35 10.50 8.28
N ASN A 145 9.99 10.27 7.02
CA ASN A 145 10.54 11.03 5.92
C ASN A 145 9.52 11.23 4.79
N LYS A 146 9.70 12.31 4.03
CA LYS A 146 8.93 12.60 2.82
C LYS A 146 9.90 12.84 1.67
N ILE A 147 9.77 12.06 0.60
CA ILE A 147 10.73 12.07 -0.51
C ILE A 147 10.07 12.17 -1.87
N GLY A 148 10.77 12.73 -2.85
CA GLY A 148 10.39 12.62 -4.25
C GLY A 148 10.51 11.19 -4.78
N ILE A 149 9.69 10.83 -5.77
CA ILE A 149 9.69 9.50 -6.41
C ILE A 149 10.68 9.38 -7.59
N ASP A 150 11.73 10.19 -7.60
CA ASP A 150 12.84 10.02 -8.54
C ASP A 150 13.78 8.88 -8.11
N ALA A 151 14.54 8.33 -9.05
CA ALA A 151 15.35 7.15 -8.81
C ALA A 151 16.41 7.36 -7.70
N THR A 152 17.00 8.55 -7.63
CA THR A 152 18.03 8.88 -6.63
C THR A 152 17.41 9.04 -5.25
N GLY A 153 16.29 9.75 -5.14
CA GLY A 153 15.52 9.90 -3.91
C GLY A 153 15.08 8.55 -3.33
N ILE A 154 14.53 7.68 -4.18
CA ILE A 154 14.09 6.33 -3.77
C ILE A 154 15.28 5.48 -3.29
N GLN A 155 16.41 5.49 -4.00
CA GLN A 155 17.56 4.69 -3.62
C GLN A 155 18.14 5.14 -2.27
N GLN A 156 18.25 6.46 -2.06
CA GLN A 156 18.71 7.02 -0.80
C GLN A 156 17.75 6.65 0.34
N GLU A 157 16.44 6.72 0.11
CA GLU A 157 15.44 6.39 1.12
C GLU A 157 15.47 4.92 1.53
N LEU A 158 15.67 4.00 0.58
CA LEU A 158 15.84 2.58 0.88
C LEU A 158 17.08 2.33 1.77
N GLN A 159 18.18 3.03 1.50
CA GLN A 159 19.40 2.95 2.31
C GLN A 159 19.18 3.53 3.71
N ASN A 160 18.54 4.70 3.81
CA ASN A 160 18.23 5.34 5.09
C ASN A 160 17.34 4.47 5.97
N LEU A 161 16.31 3.85 5.38
CA LEU A 161 15.40 2.93 6.08
C LEU A 161 16.16 1.72 6.62
N GLU A 162 17.00 1.09 5.79
CA GLU A 162 17.81 -0.06 6.19
C GLU A 162 18.82 0.31 7.28
N GLU A 163 19.49 1.45 7.17
CA GLU A 163 20.41 1.96 8.18
C GLU A 163 19.69 2.23 9.51
N PHE A 164 18.52 2.85 9.49
CA PHE A 164 17.71 3.08 10.68
C PHE A 164 17.36 1.76 11.39
N LEU A 165 16.89 0.77 10.64
CA LEU A 165 16.52 -0.54 11.17
C LEU A 165 17.73 -1.28 11.75
N ASN A 166 18.86 -1.29 11.03
CA ASN A 166 20.11 -1.89 11.49
C ASN A 166 20.61 -1.25 12.78
N ASN A 167 20.64 0.09 12.85
CA ASN A 167 21.16 0.81 14.00
C ASN A 167 20.35 0.53 15.27
N LYS A 168 19.01 0.56 15.20
CA LYS A 168 18.16 0.41 16.39
C LYS A 168 18.05 -1.02 16.90
N LEU A 169 18.18 -2.01 16.02
CA LEU A 169 18.13 -3.42 16.42
C LEU A 169 19.53 -3.99 16.78
N ALA A 170 20.61 -3.42 16.24
CA ALA A 170 21.98 -3.77 16.66
C ALA A 170 22.34 -3.24 18.05
N SER A 171 21.84 -2.04 18.43
CA SER A 171 22.05 -1.48 19.77
C SER A 171 21.47 -2.37 20.88
N HIS A 172 20.38 -3.10 20.62
CA HIS A 172 19.76 -4.00 21.61
C HIS A 172 20.45 -5.37 21.75
N LYS A 173 21.31 -5.78 20.80
CA LYS A 173 22.14 -7.00 20.94
C LYS A 173 23.36 -6.80 21.84
N LYS A 174 23.79 -5.56 22.09
CA LYS A 174 24.99 -5.24 22.90
C LYS A 174 24.70 -4.99 24.38
N GLU A 175 23.43 -4.86 24.77
CA GLU A 175 23.01 -4.59 26.16
C GLU A 175 22.46 -5.84 26.89
N LYS A 176 22.68 -7.05 26.34
CA LYS A 176 22.36 -8.33 26.99
C LYS A 176 23.59 -9.16 27.27
#